data_AF-A0A6I9ME60-F1
#
_entry.id   AF-A0A6I9ME60-F1
#
_cell.length_a   1.000
_cell.length_b   1.000
_cell.length_c   1.000
_cell.angle_alpha   90.00
_cell.angle_beta   90.00
_cell.angle_gamma   90.00
#
_symmetry.space_group_name_H-M   'P 1'
#
loop_
_entity.id
_entity.type
_entity.pdbx_description
1 polymer ?
#
loop_
_entity_poly.entity_id
_entity_poly.type
_entity_poly.pdbx_seq_one_letter_code
_entity_poly.pdbx_strand_id
1 'polypeptide(L)'
;MQLSLTHPRFWSLFLLLMSNLLLWEDVASVPMCLMRNGRCFAPLGEMLDRAVSLSEHISKQAFEMFTEFDSQYAQSHQLISKTLKKCHTSSLDLPRNKALQTHPITLLKLVESLLSAWKVPMYHLVKEMPSLKDIPATVLAKARDIEEKNNGLLEGVRSILIQIQSKDERNENYPVWSGLAALKSDSEDTRQFAFYNLIRCAGRNAQKVESSLKIVKCKILKQNNC
;
A
#
# COMPACT_ATOMS: atom_id res chain seq x y z
N MET A 1 -48.09 51.85 -37.91
CA MET A 1 -47.76 50.47 -37.49
C MET A 1 -46.48 50.52 -36.66
N GLN A 2 -46.58 50.45 -35.34
CA GLN A 2 -45.44 50.22 -34.46
C GLN A 2 -45.89 49.21 -33.41
N LEU A 3 -45.37 47.98 -33.55
CA LEU A 3 -45.52 46.91 -32.57
C LEU A 3 -44.52 47.18 -31.45
N SER A 4 -44.99 47.67 -30.31
CA SER A 4 -44.19 47.73 -29.08
C SER A 4 -44.30 46.38 -28.35
N LEU A 5 -43.27 45.55 -28.54
CA LEU A 5 -43.04 44.31 -27.80
C LEU A 5 -42.66 44.63 -26.34
N THR A 6 -43.61 44.50 -25.43
CA THR A 6 -43.36 44.53 -23.99
C THR A 6 -43.00 43.12 -23.49
N HIS A 7 -41.73 42.71 -23.59
CA HIS A 7 -41.27 41.56 -22.79
C HIS A 7 -39.78 41.53 -22.40
N PRO A 8 -39.27 42.47 -21.58
CA PRO A 8 -37.92 42.36 -21.03
C PRO A 8 -37.87 41.60 -19.70
N ARG A 9 -38.99 41.48 -18.95
CA ARG A 9 -38.96 40.99 -17.56
C ARG A 9 -38.91 39.47 -17.40
N PHE A 10 -39.53 38.70 -18.29
CA PHE A 10 -39.52 37.24 -18.20
C PHE A 10 -38.15 36.65 -18.55
N TRP A 11 -37.44 37.25 -19.51
CA TRP A 11 -36.13 36.77 -19.92
C TRP A 11 -35.09 36.95 -18.82
N SER A 12 -35.09 38.08 -18.11
CA SER A 12 -34.20 38.30 -16.96
C SER A 12 -34.47 37.31 -15.83
N LEU A 13 -35.73 36.95 -15.56
CA LEU A 13 -36.10 35.94 -14.56
C LEU A 13 -35.63 34.53 -14.97
N PHE A 14 -35.77 34.17 -16.24
CA PHE A 14 -35.29 32.89 -16.76
C PHE A 14 -33.77 32.79 -16.71
N LEU A 15 -33.05 33.88 -17.06
CA LEU A 15 -31.60 33.95 -16.96
C LEU A 15 -31.11 33.85 -15.51
N LEU A 16 -31.79 34.50 -14.56
CA LEU A 16 -31.48 34.38 -13.13
C LEU A 16 -31.73 32.95 -12.63
N LEU A 17 -32.80 32.29 -13.06
CA LEU A 17 -33.10 30.91 -12.66
C LEU A 17 -32.08 29.91 -13.21
N MET A 18 -31.71 30.03 -14.49
CA MET A 18 -30.69 29.18 -15.12
C MET A 18 -29.30 29.43 -14.54
N SER A 19 -28.95 30.68 -14.21
CA SER A 19 -27.70 31.00 -13.50
C SER A 19 -27.66 30.36 -12.10
N ASN A 20 -28.77 30.35 -11.35
CA ASN A 20 -28.84 29.69 -10.05
C ASN A 20 -28.77 28.15 -10.13
N LEU A 21 -29.29 27.56 -11.21
CA LEU A 21 -29.17 26.11 -11.48
C LEU A 21 -27.73 25.71 -11.86
N LEU A 22 -27.07 26.51 -12.71
CA LEU A 22 -25.67 26.30 -13.12
C LEU A 22 -24.67 26.56 -11.98
N LEU A 23 -24.99 27.49 -11.07
CA LEU A 23 -24.21 27.72 -9.84
C LEU A 23 -24.30 26.57 -8.83
N TRP A 24 -25.25 25.65 -8.99
CA TRP A 24 -25.46 24.53 -8.06
C TRP A 24 -24.74 23.24 -8.50
N GLU A 25 -24.29 23.14 -9.75
CA GLU A 25 -23.57 21.96 -10.28
C GLU A 25 -22.16 21.80 -9.68
N ASP A 26 -21.57 22.86 -9.10
CA ASP A 26 -20.25 22.84 -8.49
C ASP A 26 -20.27 22.96 -6.95
N VAL A 27 -21.36 22.57 -6.29
CA VAL A 27 -21.27 22.29 -4.85
C VAL A 27 -20.64 20.92 -4.70
N ALA A 28 -19.30 20.88 -4.78
CA ALA A 28 -18.53 19.75 -4.30
C ALA A 28 -18.99 19.46 -2.87
N SER A 29 -19.78 18.40 -2.70
CA SER A 29 -20.25 17.96 -1.39
C SER A 29 -19.01 17.80 -0.54
N VAL A 30 -18.87 18.60 0.52
CA VAL A 30 -17.81 18.43 1.52
C VAL A 30 -17.86 16.95 1.90
N PRO A 31 -16.78 16.17 1.69
CA PRO A 31 -16.81 14.76 2.01
C PRO A 31 -17.25 14.63 3.46
N MET A 32 -18.39 13.98 3.70
CA MET A 32 -18.86 13.72 5.05
C MET A 32 -17.81 12.87 5.75
N CYS A 33 -16.94 13.52 6.53
CA CYS A 33 -15.92 12.85 7.28
C CYS A 33 -16.34 12.72 8.74
N LEU A 34 -15.96 11.61 9.34
CA LEU A 34 -16.19 11.32 10.74
C LEU A 34 -15.18 12.11 11.56
N MET A 35 -15.66 13.08 12.33
CA MET A 35 -14.84 13.85 13.27
C MET A 35 -14.55 12.99 14.51
N ARG A 36 -13.27 12.71 14.77
CA ARG A 36 -12.81 11.97 15.95
C ARG A 36 -11.51 12.58 16.47
N ASN A 37 -11.46 12.92 17.76
CA ASN A 37 -10.33 13.60 18.40
C ASN A 37 -9.84 14.85 17.63
N GLY A 38 -10.76 15.65 17.09
CA GLY A 38 -10.42 16.86 16.31
C GLY A 38 -9.85 16.60 14.91
N ARG A 39 -9.84 15.34 14.44
CA ARG A 39 -9.40 14.96 13.09
C ARG A 39 -10.58 14.46 12.26
N CYS A 40 -10.52 14.76 10.96
CA CYS A 40 -11.50 14.38 9.95
C CYS A 40 -11.06 13.06 9.29
N PHE A 41 -11.86 12.01 9.43
CA PHE A 41 -11.58 10.69 8.85
C PHE A 41 -12.61 10.31 7.79
N ALA A 42 -12.17 9.67 6.71
CA ALA A 42 -13.10 9.01 5.80
C ALA A 42 -13.88 7.87 6.53
N PRO A 43 -15.03 7.44 5.99
CA PRO A 43 -15.72 6.26 6.51
C PRO A 43 -14.78 5.05 6.58
N LEU A 44 -14.82 4.30 7.68
CA LEU A 44 -13.90 3.19 7.94
C LEU A 44 -13.91 2.14 6.81
N GLY A 45 -15.09 1.88 6.22
CA GLY A 45 -15.22 0.99 5.06
C GLY A 45 -14.40 1.46 3.86
N GLU A 46 -14.48 2.75 3.51
CA GLU A 46 -13.69 3.31 2.41
C GLU A 46 -12.19 3.25 2.69
N MET A 47 -11.76 3.52 3.94
CA MET A 47 -10.35 3.43 4.32
C MET A 47 -9.82 2.00 4.15
N LEU A 48 -10.62 1.01 4.56
CA LEU A 48 -10.29 -0.41 4.39
C LEU A 48 -10.29 -0.82 2.91
N ASP A 49 -11.22 -0.32 2.10
CA ASP A 49 -11.27 -0.59 0.66
C ASP A 49 -10.02 -0.06 -0.05
N ARG A 50 -9.63 1.18 0.26
CA ARG A 50 -8.40 1.79 -0.27
C ARG A 50 -7.15 1.02 0.18
N ALA A 51 -7.08 0.62 1.45
CA ALA A 51 -5.95 -0.15 1.97
C ALA A 51 -5.83 -1.53 1.29
N VAL A 52 -6.96 -2.24 1.10
CA VAL A 52 -6.97 -3.53 0.39
C VAL A 52 -6.55 -3.34 -1.07
N SER A 53 -7.16 -2.41 -1.79
CA SER A 53 -6.81 -2.14 -3.20
C SER A 53 -5.34 -1.79 -3.39
N LEU A 54 -4.78 -0.94 -2.51
CA LEU A 54 -3.37 -0.59 -2.56
C LEU A 54 -2.47 -1.80 -2.26
N SER A 55 -2.85 -2.65 -1.30
CA SER A 55 -2.10 -3.87 -0.98
C SER A 55 -2.13 -4.91 -2.11
N GLU A 56 -3.24 -5.03 -2.84
CA GLU A 56 -3.36 -5.89 -4.02
C GLU A 56 -2.44 -5.42 -5.14
N HIS A 57 -2.38 -4.11 -5.38
CA HIS A 57 -1.45 -3.53 -6.33
C HIS A 57 0.00 -3.82 -5.94
N ILE A 58 0.38 -3.58 -4.68
CA ILE A 58 1.75 -3.87 -4.18
C ILE A 58 2.09 -5.36 -4.34
N SER A 59 1.17 -6.25 -3.98
CA SER A 59 1.34 -7.71 -4.10
C SER A 59 1.56 -8.13 -5.55
N LYS A 60 0.75 -7.59 -6.48
CA LYS A 60 0.90 -7.80 -7.93
C LYS A 60 2.26 -7.31 -8.42
N GLN A 61 2.64 -6.06 -8.10
CA GLN A 61 3.92 -5.50 -8.52
C GLN A 61 5.11 -6.28 -7.95
N ALA A 62 5.02 -6.75 -6.70
CA ALA A 62 6.07 -7.55 -6.09
C ALA A 62 6.21 -8.94 -6.75
N PHE A 63 5.10 -9.56 -7.15
CA PHE A 63 5.12 -10.79 -7.93
C PHE A 63 5.76 -10.58 -9.31
N GLU A 64 5.31 -9.58 -10.06
CA GLU A 64 5.85 -9.25 -11.38
C GLU A 64 7.34 -8.89 -11.32
N MET A 65 7.75 -8.09 -10.33
CA MET A 65 9.15 -7.76 -10.06
C MET A 65 9.99 -9.01 -9.79
N PHE A 66 9.48 -9.92 -8.95
CA PHE A 66 10.17 -11.17 -8.65
C PHE A 66 10.30 -12.04 -9.89
N THR A 67 9.23 -12.25 -10.66
CA THR A 67 9.26 -13.06 -11.88
C THR A 67 10.24 -12.51 -12.92
N GLU A 68 10.25 -11.19 -13.10
CA GLU A 68 11.15 -10.55 -14.04
C GLU A 68 12.62 -10.63 -13.58
N PHE A 69 12.88 -10.36 -12.30
CA PHE A 69 14.21 -10.51 -11.72
C PHE A 69 14.69 -11.96 -11.78
N ASP A 70 13.83 -12.91 -11.41
CA ASP A 70 14.12 -14.33 -11.50
C ASP A 70 14.44 -14.71 -12.94
N SER A 71 13.65 -14.34 -13.95
CA SER A 71 13.95 -14.67 -15.35
C SER A 71 15.32 -14.16 -15.83
N GLN A 72 15.79 -13.01 -15.36
CA GLN A 72 17.08 -12.43 -15.75
C GLN A 72 18.26 -13.09 -15.02
N TYR A 73 18.07 -13.42 -13.74
CA TYR A 73 19.12 -13.97 -12.88
C TYR A 73 18.95 -15.49 -12.60
N ALA A 74 17.99 -16.16 -13.24
CA ALA A 74 17.72 -17.59 -13.12
C ALA A 74 18.77 -18.43 -13.84
N GLN A 75 19.28 -17.97 -14.99
CA GLN A 75 20.31 -18.70 -15.75
C GLN A 75 21.65 -18.79 -15.01
N SER A 76 21.92 -17.92 -14.04
CA SER A 76 22.98 -18.09 -13.03
C SER A 76 22.62 -19.13 -11.96
N HIS A 77 22.04 -20.26 -12.38
CA HIS A 77 21.56 -21.40 -11.57
C HIS A 77 22.55 -21.92 -10.51
N GLN A 78 23.82 -21.53 -10.56
CA GLN A 78 24.82 -21.83 -9.53
C GLN A 78 24.59 -21.06 -8.21
N LEU A 79 23.89 -19.92 -8.24
CA LEU A 79 23.54 -19.13 -7.04
C LEU A 79 22.41 -19.77 -6.20
N ILE A 80 21.54 -20.56 -6.83
CA ILE A 80 20.36 -21.20 -6.21
C ILE A 80 20.73 -22.53 -5.51
N SER A 81 21.98 -23.01 -5.66
CA SER A 81 22.54 -24.10 -4.83
C SER A 81 22.71 -23.70 -3.35
N LYS A 82 22.56 -22.41 -3.02
CA LYS A 82 22.65 -21.87 -1.65
C LYS A 82 21.28 -21.91 -0.98
N THR A 83 21.25 -22.43 0.25
CA THR A 83 20.05 -22.40 1.12
C THR A 83 19.48 -20.98 1.21
N LEU A 84 18.25 -20.80 0.76
CA LEU A 84 17.55 -19.51 0.81
C LEU A 84 17.49 -18.99 2.26
N LYS A 85 17.80 -17.71 2.45
CA LYS A 85 17.80 -17.11 3.78
C LYS A 85 16.37 -16.92 4.29
N LYS A 86 16.15 -17.10 5.60
CA LYS A 86 14.88 -16.70 6.23
C LYS A 86 14.72 -15.18 6.12
N CYS A 87 13.49 -14.71 6.00
CA CYS A 87 13.19 -13.29 5.96
C CYS A 87 13.34 -12.69 7.37
N HIS A 88 13.74 -11.42 7.50
CA HIS A 88 13.89 -10.80 8.82
C HIS A 88 12.56 -10.71 9.58
N THR A 89 11.43 -10.70 8.86
CA THR A 89 10.08 -10.74 9.43
C THR A 89 9.54 -12.13 9.71
N SER A 90 10.34 -13.21 9.58
CA SER A 90 9.85 -14.58 9.82
C SER A 90 9.33 -14.83 11.25
N SER A 91 9.73 -14.02 12.24
CA SER A 91 9.17 -14.08 13.60
C SER A 91 7.75 -13.53 13.70
N LEU A 92 7.29 -12.79 12.69
CA LEU A 92 5.95 -12.22 12.58
C LEU A 92 5.00 -13.10 11.75
N ASP A 93 5.42 -14.32 11.41
CA ASP A 93 4.64 -15.21 10.56
C ASP A 93 3.37 -15.69 11.28
N LEU A 94 2.22 -15.34 10.71
CA LEU A 94 0.91 -15.76 11.19
C LEU A 94 0.21 -16.64 10.13
N PRO A 95 0.11 -17.96 10.36
CA PRO A 95 -0.63 -18.87 9.48
C PRO A 95 -2.09 -18.42 9.26
N ARG A 96 -2.62 -18.65 8.05
CA ARG A 96 -3.97 -18.17 7.66
C ARG A 96 -5.09 -18.61 8.62
N ASN A 97 -5.08 -19.87 9.05
CA ASN A 97 -6.06 -20.39 10.02
C ASN A 97 -6.02 -19.62 11.35
N LYS A 98 -4.82 -19.28 11.85
CA LYS A 98 -4.65 -18.45 13.05
C LYS A 98 -5.07 -16.99 12.78
N ALA A 99 -4.76 -16.45 11.61
CA ALA A 99 -5.19 -15.11 11.22
C ALA A 99 -6.73 -14.97 11.20
N LEU A 100 -7.44 -15.98 10.70
CA LEU A 100 -8.91 -16.04 10.72
C LEU A 100 -9.50 -16.05 12.14
N GLN A 101 -8.77 -16.52 13.15
CA GLN A 101 -9.20 -16.49 14.55
C GLN A 101 -8.71 -15.24 15.31
N THR A 102 -7.76 -14.49 14.75
CA THR A 102 -7.15 -13.33 15.40
C THR A 102 -8.07 -12.10 15.38
N HIS A 103 -8.10 -11.32 16.46
CA HIS A 103 -8.88 -10.08 16.52
C HIS A 103 -8.42 -9.09 15.42
N PRO A 104 -9.34 -8.40 14.69
CA PRO A 104 -8.98 -7.56 13.53
C PRO A 104 -8.00 -6.43 13.88
N ILE A 105 -8.11 -5.84 15.07
CA ILE A 105 -7.15 -4.81 15.52
C ILE A 105 -5.75 -5.40 15.71
N THR A 106 -5.62 -6.62 16.23
CA THR A 106 -4.33 -7.30 16.38
C THR A 106 -3.71 -7.60 15.02
N LEU A 107 -4.52 -7.98 14.02
CA LEU A 107 -4.05 -8.13 12.65
C LEU A 107 -3.60 -6.80 12.04
N LEU A 108 -4.31 -5.70 12.28
CA LEU A 108 -3.87 -4.37 11.82
C LEU A 108 -2.53 -3.96 12.45
N LYS A 109 -2.34 -4.21 13.75
CA LYS A 109 -1.04 -3.97 14.43
C LYS A 109 0.08 -4.83 13.85
N LEU A 110 -0.21 -6.08 13.49
CA LEU A 110 0.73 -6.96 12.79
C LEU A 110 1.10 -6.40 11.40
N VAL A 111 0.11 -5.93 10.63
CA VAL A 111 0.32 -5.28 9.34
C VAL A 111 1.19 -4.03 9.49
N GLU A 112 0.93 -3.19 10.50
CA GLU A 112 1.77 -2.03 10.80
C GLU A 112 3.22 -2.44 11.09
N SER A 113 3.45 -3.48 11.90
CA SER A 113 4.81 -4.01 12.18
C SER A 113 5.51 -4.50 10.93
N LEU A 114 4.80 -5.26 10.08
CA LEU A 114 5.35 -5.77 8.82
C LEU A 114 5.76 -4.61 7.91
N LEU A 115 4.86 -3.65 7.65
CA LEU A 115 5.16 -2.49 6.82
C LEU A 115 6.31 -1.65 7.39
N SER A 116 6.34 -1.44 8.70
CA SER A 116 7.41 -0.69 9.38
C SER A 116 8.78 -1.39 9.25
N ALA A 117 8.82 -2.72 9.42
CA ALA A 117 10.03 -3.52 9.26
C ALA A 117 10.59 -3.50 7.82
N TRP A 118 9.77 -3.15 6.83
CA TRP A 118 10.15 -3.13 5.41
C TRP A 118 10.58 -1.76 4.88
N LYS A 119 10.41 -0.67 5.65
CA LYS A 119 10.85 0.67 5.23
C LYS A 119 12.34 0.72 4.86
N VAL A 120 13.20 0.31 5.79
CA VAL A 120 14.66 0.34 5.60
C VAL A 120 15.12 -0.61 4.49
N PRO A 121 14.70 -1.89 4.45
CA PRO A 121 15.07 -2.78 3.35
C PRO A 121 14.62 -2.30 1.97
N MET A 122 13.40 -1.74 1.84
CA MET A 122 12.90 -1.25 0.54
C MET A 122 13.68 -0.02 0.06
N TYR A 123 13.99 0.91 0.96
CA TYR A 123 14.86 2.05 0.63
C TYR A 123 16.21 1.61 0.08
N HIS A 124 16.87 0.65 0.76
CA HIS A 124 18.15 0.13 0.30
C HIS A 124 18.03 -0.76 -0.94
N LEU A 125 16.91 -1.46 -1.13
CA LEU A 125 16.63 -2.18 -2.37
C LEU A 125 16.67 -1.21 -3.55
N VAL A 126 15.90 -0.12 -3.49
CA VAL A 126 15.82 0.88 -4.58
C VAL A 126 17.15 1.61 -4.77
N LYS A 127 17.80 2.00 -3.66
CA LYS A 127 19.03 2.78 -3.71
C LYS A 127 20.21 2.00 -4.30
N GLU A 128 20.36 0.73 -3.91
CA GLU A 128 21.55 -0.05 -4.24
C GLU A 128 21.36 -0.91 -5.51
N MET A 129 20.11 -1.15 -5.96
CA MET A 129 19.81 -1.98 -7.13
C MET A 129 20.51 -1.53 -8.44
N PRO A 130 20.74 -0.23 -8.71
CA PRO A 130 21.53 0.20 -9.87
C PRO A 130 22.98 -0.32 -9.89
N SER A 131 23.50 -0.87 -8.78
CA SER A 131 24.81 -1.53 -8.73
C SER A 131 24.82 -2.93 -9.37
N LEU A 132 23.65 -3.49 -9.69
CA LEU A 132 23.56 -4.75 -10.42
C LEU A 132 23.81 -4.49 -11.90
N LYS A 133 24.63 -5.35 -12.50
CA LYS A 133 24.87 -5.31 -13.95
C LYS A 133 23.59 -5.68 -14.70
N ASP A 134 23.30 -4.93 -15.76
CA ASP A 134 22.20 -5.18 -16.70
C ASP A 134 20.80 -5.30 -16.06
N ILE A 135 20.57 -4.60 -14.93
CA ILE A 135 19.26 -4.60 -14.27
C ILE A 135 18.18 -3.98 -15.18
N PRO A 136 17.04 -4.65 -15.42
CA PRO A 136 15.97 -4.08 -16.22
C PRO A 136 15.39 -2.82 -15.56
N ALA A 137 15.23 -1.76 -16.35
CA ALA A 137 14.61 -0.51 -15.88
C ALA A 137 13.21 -0.73 -15.29
N THR A 138 12.49 -1.72 -15.83
CA THR A 138 11.18 -2.19 -15.39
C THR A 138 11.19 -2.85 -14.01
N VAL A 139 12.26 -3.55 -13.61
CA VAL A 139 12.41 -4.08 -12.25
C VAL A 139 12.64 -2.93 -11.26
N LEU A 140 13.53 -2.00 -11.60
CA LEU A 140 13.81 -0.83 -10.75
C LEU A 140 12.58 0.08 -10.59
N ALA A 141 11.79 0.25 -11.66
CA ALA A 141 10.53 0.99 -11.61
C ALA A 141 9.52 0.35 -10.65
N LYS A 142 9.37 -0.98 -10.70
CA LYS A 142 8.51 -1.72 -9.75
C LYS A 142 9.00 -1.59 -8.31
N ALA A 143 10.30 -1.66 -8.08
CA ALA A 143 10.87 -1.50 -6.74
C ALA A 143 10.54 -0.12 -6.13
N ARG A 144 10.64 0.95 -6.94
CA ARG A 144 10.26 2.32 -6.54
C ARG A 144 8.77 2.44 -6.25
N ASP A 145 7.93 1.90 -7.12
CA ASP A 145 6.47 1.91 -6.94
C ASP A 145 6.06 1.18 -5.64
N ILE A 146 6.67 0.01 -5.37
CA ILE A 146 6.44 -0.75 -4.14
C ILE A 146 6.92 0.02 -2.90
N GLU A 147 8.09 0.66 -2.95
CA GLU A 147 8.60 1.47 -1.83
C GLU A 147 7.64 2.60 -1.49
N GLU A 148 7.25 3.39 -2.49
CA GLU A 148 6.33 4.53 -2.32
C GLU A 148 4.99 4.07 -1.77
N LYS A 149 4.39 3.05 -2.39
CA LYS A 149 3.05 2.57 -2.00
C LYS A 149 3.05 1.87 -0.65
N ASN A 150 4.13 1.20 -0.25
CA ASN A 150 4.25 0.66 1.11
C ASN A 150 4.24 1.78 2.17
N ASN A 151 4.90 2.92 1.90
CA ASN A 151 4.88 4.06 2.81
C ASN A 151 3.46 4.63 2.92
N GLY A 152 2.77 4.84 1.80
CA GLY A 152 1.37 5.29 1.79
C GLY A 152 0.42 4.30 2.48
N LEU A 153 0.61 2.99 2.27
CA LEU A 153 -0.19 1.96 2.93
C LEU A 153 0.03 1.94 4.44
N LEU A 154 1.28 2.14 4.91
CA LEU A 154 1.59 2.23 6.34
C LEU A 154 0.87 3.42 7.00
N GLU A 155 0.85 4.58 6.34
CA GLU A 155 0.12 5.75 6.82
C GLU A 155 -1.40 5.51 6.85
N GLY A 156 -1.93 4.85 5.81
CA GLY A 156 -3.33 4.42 5.76
C GLY A 156 -3.70 3.48 6.91
N VAL A 157 -2.87 2.46 7.17
CA VAL A 157 -3.09 1.50 8.26
C VAL A 157 -3.04 2.18 9.64
N ARG A 158 -2.09 3.11 9.85
CA ARG A 158 -2.03 3.90 11.08
C ARG A 158 -3.26 4.78 11.25
N SER A 159 -3.73 5.40 10.18
CA SER A 159 -4.97 6.20 10.19
C SER A 159 -6.19 5.34 10.58
N ILE A 160 -6.28 4.11 10.05
CA ILE A 160 -7.33 3.15 10.42
C ILE A 160 -7.24 2.78 11.91
N LEU A 161 -6.04 2.47 12.42
CA LEU A 161 -5.82 2.13 13.83
C LEU A 161 -6.23 3.27 14.77
N ILE A 162 -5.84 4.51 14.45
CA ILE A 162 -6.21 5.71 15.22
C ILE A 162 -7.73 5.89 15.20
N GLN A 163 -8.36 5.72 14.04
CA GLN A 163 -9.81 5.84 13.91
C GLN A 163 -10.53 4.78 14.74
N ILE A 164 -10.02 3.55 14.88
CA ILE A 164 -10.68 2.49 15.67
C ILE A 164 -10.40 2.66 17.17
N GLN A 165 -9.15 2.89 17.56
CA GLN A 165 -8.72 2.83 18.97
C GLN A 165 -8.76 4.17 19.71
N SER A 166 -8.97 5.30 19.01
CA SER A 166 -8.84 6.66 19.58
C SER A 166 -7.48 6.97 20.22
N LYS A 167 -6.45 6.17 19.97
CA LYS A 167 -5.10 6.33 20.54
C LYS A 167 -4.06 6.24 19.43
N ASP A 168 -3.02 7.06 19.54
CA ASP A 168 -1.84 7.03 18.69
C ASP A 168 -0.73 6.22 19.38
N GLU A 169 -0.97 4.92 19.53
CA GLU A 169 0.02 3.98 20.04
C GLU A 169 0.78 3.39 18.84
N ARG A 170 1.93 3.97 18.50
CA ARG A 170 2.77 3.45 17.43
C ARG A 170 3.46 2.16 17.86
N ASN A 171 3.45 1.16 16.98
CA ASN A 171 4.26 -0.02 17.21
C ASN A 171 5.70 0.22 16.75
N GLU A 172 6.60 0.45 17.71
CA GLU A 172 8.03 0.66 17.46
C GLU A 172 8.84 -0.64 17.61
N ASN A 173 8.22 -1.73 18.06
CA ASN A 173 8.88 -3.02 18.25
C ASN A 173 8.62 -3.95 17.06
N TYR A 174 9.50 -3.89 16.07
CA TYR A 174 9.46 -4.77 14.90
C TYR A 174 10.88 -5.26 14.54
N PRO A 175 11.01 -6.43 13.88
CA PRO A 175 12.32 -7.00 13.55
C PRO A 175 13.16 -6.07 12.69
N VAL A 176 14.43 -5.89 13.09
CA VAL A 176 15.40 -5.08 12.36
C VAL A 176 16.02 -5.90 11.22
N TRP A 177 16.24 -5.24 10.08
CA TRP A 177 16.95 -5.82 8.95
C TRP A 177 18.43 -5.42 8.95
N SER A 178 19.33 -6.39 8.74
CA SER A 178 20.78 -6.21 8.77
C SER A 178 21.47 -6.64 7.47
N GLY A 179 20.78 -6.56 6.33
CA GLY A 179 21.28 -7.06 5.03
C GLY A 179 22.12 -6.08 4.20
N LEU A 180 22.36 -4.85 4.68
CA LEU A 180 22.98 -3.78 3.87
C LEU A 180 24.37 -4.13 3.35
N ALA A 181 25.21 -4.73 4.20
CA ALA A 181 26.58 -5.12 3.81
C ALA A 181 26.59 -6.10 2.62
N ALA A 182 25.61 -6.99 2.54
CA ALA A 182 25.51 -7.94 1.44
C ALA A 182 25.03 -7.27 0.13
N LEU A 183 24.15 -6.28 0.20
CA LEU A 183 23.75 -5.49 -0.97
C LEU A 183 24.90 -4.65 -1.55
N LYS A 184 25.84 -4.23 -0.69
CA LYS A 184 27.01 -3.41 -1.05
C LYS A 184 28.29 -4.22 -1.28
N SER A 185 28.19 -5.54 -1.39
CA SER A 185 29.38 -6.38 -1.56
C SER A 185 30.07 -6.11 -2.89
N ASP A 186 31.41 -6.12 -2.89
CA ASP A 186 32.20 -6.07 -4.12
C ASP A 186 32.01 -7.34 -4.98
N SER A 187 31.65 -8.46 -4.33
CA SER A 187 31.32 -9.72 -5.00
C SER A 187 29.94 -9.63 -5.67
N GLU A 188 29.91 -9.73 -7.00
CA GLU A 188 28.68 -9.72 -7.80
C GLU A 188 27.72 -10.84 -7.38
N ASP A 189 28.21 -12.08 -7.25
CA ASP A 189 27.44 -13.23 -6.76
C ASP A 189 26.79 -12.97 -5.40
N THR A 190 27.51 -12.29 -4.50
CA THR A 190 27.00 -11.96 -3.16
C THR A 190 25.90 -10.92 -3.25
N ARG A 191 26.07 -9.87 -4.07
CA ARG A 191 25.01 -8.87 -4.30
C ARG A 191 23.79 -9.52 -4.93
N GLN A 192 23.95 -10.24 -6.04
CA GLN A 192 22.85 -10.88 -6.76
C GLN A 192 22.05 -11.80 -5.82
N PHE A 193 22.71 -12.63 -5.02
CA PHE A 193 22.04 -13.48 -4.03
C PHE A 193 21.33 -12.67 -2.93
N ALA A 194 21.90 -11.54 -2.49
CA ALA A 194 21.28 -10.67 -1.51
C ALA A 194 20.01 -10.01 -2.07
N PHE A 195 20.05 -9.48 -3.29
CA PHE A 195 18.88 -8.93 -3.99
C PHE A 195 17.81 -9.99 -4.22
N TYR A 196 18.19 -11.18 -4.68
CA TYR A 196 17.26 -12.29 -4.88
C TYR A 196 16.50 -12.64 -3.60
N ASN A 197 17.21 -12.78 -2.48
CA ASN A 197 16.57 -13.05 -1.19
C ASN A 197 15.68 -11.90 -0.72
N LEU A 198 16.10 -10.65 -0.92
CA LEU A 198 15.36 -9.47 -0.50
C LEU A 198 14.06 -9.31 -1.29
N ILE A 199 14.11 -9.43 -2.62
CA ILE A 199 12.94 -9.37 -3.52
C ILE A 199 11.97 -10.50 -3.21
N ARG A 200 12.45 -11.74 -3.06
CA ARG A 200 11.62 -12.89 -2.66
C ARG A 200 10.91 -12.64 -1.32
N CYS A 201 11.63 -12.11 -0.34
CA CYS A 201 11.06 -11.80 0.97
C CYS A 201 10.06 -10.63 0.90
N ALA A 202 10.30 -9.62 0.05
CA ALA A 202 9.37 -8.51 -0.18
C ALA A 202 8.04 -9.01 -0.78
N GLY A 203 8.10 -9.91 -1.77
CA GLY A 203 6.91 -10.55 -2.33
C GLY A 203 6.11 -11.34 -1.30
N ARG A 204 6.78 -12.16 -0.48
CA ARG A 204 6.12 -12.87 0.63
C ARG A 204 5.50 -11.93 1.65
N ASN A 205 6.14 -10.80 1.93
CA ASN A 205 5.60 -9.79 2.83
C ASN A 205 4.35 -9.13 2.25
N ALA A 206 4.38 -8.74 0.98
CA ALA A 206 3.25 -8.12 0.30
C ALA A 206 2.00 -9.02 0.33
N GLN A 207 2.16 -10.31 0.02
CA GLN A 207 1.07 -11.29 0.10
C GLN A 207 0.48 -11.44 1.51
N LYS A 208 1.33 -11.39 2.55
CA LYS A 208 0.89 -11.45 3.95
C LYS A 208 0.09 -10.22 4.34
N VAL A 209 0.57 -9.03 3.96
CA VAL A 209 -0.11 -7.76 4.21
C VAL A 209 -1.47 -7.74 3.52
N GLU A 210 -1.52 -8.06 2.23
CA GLU A 210 -2.75 -8.13 1.43
C GLU A 210 -3.76 -9.09 2.07
N SER A 211 -3.34 -10.34 2.34
CA SER A 211 -4.22 -11.35 2.93
C SER A 211 -4.75 -10.93 4.30
N SER A 212 -3.90 -10.29 5.12
CA SER A 212 -4.30 -9.81 6.45
C SER A 212 -5.32 -8.68 6.36
N LEU A 213 -5.11 -7.72 5.45
CA LEU A 213 -6.04 -6.61 5.23
C LEU A 213 -7.40 -7.09 4.69
N LYS A 214 -7.41 -8.08 3.79
CA LYS A 214 -8.65 -8.74 3.33
C LYS A 214 -9.43 -9.36 4.50
N ILE A 215 -8.75 -10.08 5.40
CA ILE A 215 -9.37 -10.66 6.61
C ILE A 215 -9.89 -9.57 7.53
N VAL A 216 -9.11 -8.50 7.76
CA VAL A 216 -9.53 -7.36 8.59
C VAL A 216 -10.78 -6.71 8.05
N LYS A 217 -10.81 -6.36 6.75
CA LYS A 217 -11.96 -5.75 6.10
C LYS A 217 -13.21 -6.62 6.29
N CYS A 218 -13.09 -7.91 5.98
CA CYS A 218 -14.19 -8.85 6.07
C CYS A 218 -14.77 -8.94 7.49
N LYS A 219 -13.91 -8.99 8.52
CA LYS A 219 -14.31 -9.03 9.93
C LYS A 219 -14.94 -7.73 10.42
N ILE A 220 -14.34 -6.58 10.10
CA ILE A 220 -14.84 -5.27 10.56
C ILE A 220 -16.19 -4.95 9.93
N LEU A 221 -16.33 -5.23 8.63
CA LEU A 221 -17.55 -4.96 7.88
C LEU A 221 -18.61 -6.07 8.02
N LYS A 222 -18.35 -7.10 8.85
CA LYS A 222 -19.25 -8.24 9.09
C LYS A 222 -19.75 -8.89 7.79
N GLN A 223 -18.86 -9.08 6.84
CA GLN A 223 -19.19 -9.76 5.58
C GLN A 223 -19.34 -11.27 5.85
N ASN A 224 -20.40 -11.88 5.31
CA ASN A 224 -20.79 -13.26 5.65
C ASN A 224 -19.80 -14.34 5.17
N ASN A 225 -18.89 -14.01 4.23
CA ASN A 225 -17.92 -14.97 3.65
C ASN A 225 -16.50 -14.39 3.67
N CYS A 226 -15.77 -14.67 4.76
CA CYS A 226 -14.31 -14.58 4.85
C CYS A 226 -13.70 -15.99 4.68
#